data_AF-A0A971CSV0-F1
#
_entry.id   AF-A0A971CSV0-F1
#
_cell.length_a   1.000
_cell.length_b   1.000
_cell.length_c   1.000
_cell.angle_alpha   90.00
_cell.angle_beta   90.00
_cell.angle_gamma   90.00
#
_symmetry.space_group_name_H-M   'P 1'
#
loop_
_entity.id
_entity.type
_entity.pdbx_description
1 polymer ?
#
loop_
_entity_poly.entity_id
_entity_poly.type
_entity_poly.pdbx_seq_one_letter_code
_entity_poly.pdbx_strand_id
1 'polypeptide(L)' 'YALSREAGEGSLLAKLFDVLAGQVADKGVVVVRTEEGVPLPDAYGAFRAIDRRHWGSMSIVLYQVQGDDE' A
#
# COMPACT_ATOMS: atom_id res chain seq x y z
N TYR A 1 10.99 -11.21 4.04
CA TYR A 1 9.95 -11.46 3.03
C TYR A 1 10.57 -11.34 1.63
N ALA A 2 11.01 -12.44 1.02
CA ALA A 2 11.80 -12.38 -0.22
C ALA A 2 11.09 -11.67 -1.39
N LEU A 3 9.76 -11.81 -1.50
CA LEU A 3 8.94 -11.20 -2.56
C LEU A 3 8.51 -9.76 -2.28
N SER A 4 8.79 -9.20 -1.09
CA SER A 4 8.41 -7.82 -0.75
C SER A 4 9.58 -6.83 -0.86
N ARG A 5 10.73 -7.23 -1.44
CA ARG A 5 11.89 -6.34 -1.54
C ARG A 5 11.70 -5.23 -2.58
N GLU A 6 10.88 -5.50 -3.59
CA GLU A 6 10.52 -4.54 -4.64
C GLU A 6 9.06 -4.14 -4.48
N ALA A 7 8.84 -2.96 -3.91
CA ALA A 7 7.50 -2.39 -3.70
C ALA A 7 7.31 -1.05 -4.41
N GLY A 8 8.26 -0.65 -5.28
CA GLY A 8 8.15 0.58 -6.06
C GLY A 8 7.15 0.46 -7.21
N GLU A 9 7.13 1.50 -8.05
CA GLU A 9 6.42 1.50 -9.33
C GLU A 9 6.82 0.28 -10.19
N GLY A 10 5.85 -0.31 -10.89
CA GLY A 10 6.07 -1.50 -11.72
C GLY A 10 6.22 -2.82 -10.97
N SER A 11 6.31 -2.80 -9.64
CA SER A 11 6.35 -4.02 -8.80
C SER A 11 5.06 -4.85 -8.90
N LEU A 12 5.13 -6.12 -8.49
CA LEU A 12 3.94 -6.96 -8.37
C LEU A 12 2.94 -6.40 -7.36
N LEU A 13 3.42 -5.71 -6.32
CA LEU A 13 2.55 -5.03 -5.37
C LEU A 13 1.83 -3.86 -6.03
N ALA A 14 2.52 -3.02 -6.81
CA ALA A 14 1.89 -1.93 -7.55
C ALA A 14 0.79 -2.45 -8.50
N LYS A 15 1.07 -3.54 -9.23
CA LYS A 15 0.08 -4.20 -10.11
C LYS A 15 -1.12 -4.75 -9.34
N LEU A 16 -0.91 -5.24 -8.11
CA LEU A 16 -2.02 -5.67 -7.25
C LEU A 16 -2.89 -4.48 -6.83
N PHE A 17 -2.28 -3.33 -6.49
CA PHE A 17 -3.02 -2.11 -6.19
C PHE A 17 -3.87 -1.62 -7.39
N ASP A 18 -3.38 -1.77 -8.62
CA ASP A 18 -4.15 -1.45 -9.83
C ASP A 18 -5.42 -2.32 -9.95
N VAL A 19 -5.31 -3.62 -9.61
CA VAL A 19 -6.46 -4.53 -9.59
C VAL A 19 -7.43 -4.18 -8.45
N LEU A 20 -6.90 -3.85 -7.27
CA LEU A 20 -7.70 -3.50 -6.10
C LEU A 20 -8.46 -2.18 -6.27
N ALA A 21 -7.97 -1.25 -7.09
CA ALA A 21 -8.64 0.01 -7.36
C ALA A 21 -10.07 -0.16 -7.92
N GLY A 22 -10.34 -1.27 -8.63
CA GLY A 22 -11.69 -1.59 -9.13
C GLY A 22 -12.50 -2.54 -8.24
N GLN A 23 -11.97 -2.97 -7.10
CA GLN A 23 -12.58 -4.02 -6.25
C GLN A 23 -12.83 -3.59 -4.81
N VAL A 24 -12.14 -2.54 -4.35
CA VAL A 24 -12.28 -2.01 -3.00
C VAL A 24 -13.44 -1.02 -2.99
N ALA A 25 -14.33 -1.15 -2.00
CA ALA A 25 -15.42 -0.18 -1.78
C ALA A 25 -14.88 1.22 -1.47
N ASP A 26 -15.71 2.25 -1.64
CA ASP A 26 -15.33 3.63 -1.32
C ASP A 26 -14.74 3.73 0.09
N LYS A 27 -13.64 4.47 0.20
CA LYS A 27 -12.87 4.66 1.45
C LYS A 27 -12.32 3.35 2.06
N GLY A 28 -12.28 2.26 1.30
CA GLY A 28 -11.71 0.99 1.74
C GLY A 28 -10.20 1.09 1.99
N VAL A 29 -9.73 0.25 2.91
CA VAL A 29 -8.35 0.29 3.42
C VAL A 29 -7.60 -0.98 3.03
N VAL A 30 -6.40 -0.80 2.49
CA VAL A 30 -5.44 -1.87 2.18
C VAL A 30 -4.30 -1.78 3.19
N VAL A 31 -4.05 -2.88 3.91
CA VAL A 31 -2.96 -2.96 4.89
C VAL A 31 -1.80 -3.72 4.29
N VAL A 32 -0.66 -3.04 4.10
CA VAL A 32 0.57 -3.64 3.59
C VAL A 32 1.52 -3.89 4.75
N ARG A 33 2.06 -5.11 4.82
CA ARG A 33 3.07 -5.51 5.82
C ARG A 33 4.34 -5.93 5.10
N THR A 34 5.47 -5.35 5.47
CA THR A 34 6.79 -5.70 4.93
C THR A 34 7.78 -5.90 6.06
N GLU A 35 8.94 -6.46 5.73
CA GLU A 35 10.11 -6.32 6.61
C GLU A 35 10.52 -4.84 6.72
N GLU A 36 11.15 -4.51 7.84
CA GLU A 36 11.74 -3.19 8.06
C GLU A 36 12.78 -2.88 6.97
N GLY A 37 12.82 -1.62 6.54
CA GLY A 37 13.76 -1.16 5.52
C GLY A 37 13.31 -1.37 4.08
N VAL A 38 12.17 -2.04 3.83
CA VAL A 38 11.52 -2.02 2.51
C VAL A 38 10.83 -0.67 2.31
N PRO A 39 11.27 0.15 1.35
CA PRO A 39 10.62 1.43 1.08
C PRO A 39 9.26 1.19 0.42
N LEU A 40 8.22 1.74 1.03
CA LEU A 40 6.86 1.73 0.51
C LEU A 40 6.47 3.16 0.03
N PRO A 41 6.07 3.34 -1.24
CA PRO A 41 5.63 4.63 -1.76
C PRO A 41 4.51 5.28 -0.93
N ASP A 42 4.44 6.61 -0.95
CA ASP A 42 3.30 7.35 -0.34
C ASP A 42 1.97 7.08 -1.06
N ALA A 43 2.03 6.58 -2.30
CA ALA A 43 0.85 6.33 -3.11
C ALA A 43 1.05 5.14 -4.06
N TYR A 44 -0.04 4.42 -4.30
CA TYR A 44 -0.19 3.47 -5.39
C TYR A 44 -1.47 3.82 -6.16
N GLY A 45 -1.32 4.52 -7.30
CA GLY A 45 -2.49 5.01 -8.04
C GLY A 45 -3.40 5.89 -7.18
N ALA A 46 -4.68 5.50 -7.06
CA ALA A 46 -5.69 6.19 -6.25
C ALA A 46 -5.55 5.97 -4.74
N PHE A 47 -4.70 5.02 -4.33
CA PHE A 47 -4.47 4.73 -2.91
C PHE A 47 -3.39 5.63 -2.33
N ARG A 48 -3.68 6.26 -1.18
CA ARG A 48 -2.73 7.10 -0.44
C ARG A 48 -2.43 6.48 0.92
N ALA A 49 -1.17 6.54 1.33
CA ALA A 49 -0.76 6.13 2.68
C ALA A 49 -1.37 7.10 3.70
N ILE A 50 -2.17 6.57 4.63
CA ILE A 50 -2.84 7.35 5.69
C ILE A 50 -2.25 7.08 7.07
N ASP A 51 -1.52 5.98 7.23
CA ASP A 51 -0.84 5.64 8.48
C ASP A 51 0.38 4.76 8.21
N ARG A 52 1.43 4.92 9.03
CA ARG A 52 2.66 4.12 8.98
C ARG A 52 3.07 3.73 10.39
N ARG A 53 3.32 2.44 10.60
CA ARG A 53 3.75 1.89 11.89
C ARG A 53 4.96 1.00 11.73
N HIS A 54 5.79 0.99 12.76
CA HIS A 54 6.97 0.13 12.87
C HIS A 54 6.86 -0.72 14.13
N TRP A 55 6.90 -2.04 13.97
CA TRP A 55 6.83 -3.02 15.06
C TRP A 55 7.99 -4.01 14.95
N GLY A 56 9.06 -3.78 15.73
CA GLY A 56 10.29 -4.55 15.61
C GLY A 56 10.83 -4.46 14.18
N SER A 57 11.13 -5.59 13.57
CA SER A 57 11.63 -5.70 12.19
C SER A 57 10.54 -5.66 11.12
N MET A 58 9.38 -5.09 11.42
CA MET A 58 8.24 -5.05 10.51
C MET A 58 7.72 -3.62 10.31
N SER A 59 7.43 -3.28 9.07
CA SER A 59 6.75 -2.04 8.69
C SER A 59 5.31 -2.35 8.24
N ILE A 60 4.37 -1.54 8.72
CA ILE A 60 2.95 -1.60 8.36
C ILE A 60 2.57 -0.26 7.75
N VAL A 61 1.97 -0.27 6.57
CA VAL A 61 1.42 0.94 5.94
C VAL A 61 -0.04 0.69 5.60
N LEU A 62 -0.90 1.60 6.02
CA LEU A 62 -2.31 1.61 5.67
C LEU A 62 -2.50 2.55 4.50
N TYR A 63 -3.09 2.03 3.44
CA TYR A 63 -3.47 2.78 2.26
C TYR A 63 -4.98 2.88 2.17
N GLN A 64 -5.50 4.03 1.79
CA GLN A 64 -6.92 4.23 1.57
C GLN A 64 -7.16 4.79 0.17
N VAL A 65 -8.22 4.34 -0.50
CA VAL A 65 -8.70 4.99 -1.73
C VAL A 65 -9.14 6.40 -1.37
N GLN A 66 -8.52 7.40 -1.99
CA GLN A 66 -9.04 8.76 -1.92
C GLN A 66 -10.35 8.78 -2.72
N GLY A 67 -11.48 8.68 -2.03
CA GLY A 67 -12.78 8.94 -2.66
C GLY A 67 -12.83 10.41 -3.07
N ASP A 68 -13.54 10.71 -4.15
CA ASP A 68 -13.90 12.10 -4.44
C ASP A 68 -14.69 12.62 -3.24
N ASP A 69 -14.10 13.56 -2.50
CA ASP A 69 -14.83 14.32 -1.47
C ASP A 69 -15.79 15.26 -2.22
N GLU A 70 -17.01 14.77 -2.47
CA GLU A 70 -18.20 15.59 -2.79
C GLU A 70 -18.98 15.94 -1.52
#